data_AF-A0A7L2SQ28-F1
#
_entry.id   AF-A0A7L2SQ28-F1
#
_cell.length_a   1.000
_cell.length_b   1.000
_cell.length_c   1.000
_cell.angle_alpha   90.00
_cell.angle_beta   90.00
_cell.angle_gamma   90.00
#
_symmetry.space_group_name_H-M   'P 1'
#
loop_
_entity.id
_entity.type
_entity.pdbx_description
1 polymer ?
#
loop_
_entity_poly.entity_id
_entity_poly.type
_entity_poly.pdbx_seq_one_letter_code
_entity_poly.pdbx_strand_id
1 'polypeptide(L)'
;LQVKEESGENAPVLSDDELVSMSVRELNQHLRGLTKEEVIRLKQRRRTLKNRGYAASCRIKRVTQKEELERQRVELQQEVEKLARENSSMKLELDALRSKYEALQTFARTVARGPITPTKVATTSV
;
A
#
# COMPACT_ATOMS: atom_id res chain seq x y z
N LEU A 1 -14.21 30.54 -69.73
CA LEU A 1 -14.65 29.89 -68.48
C LEU A 1 -13.44 29.12 -67.94
N GLN A 2 -12.72 29.72 -66.99
CA GLN A 2 -11.52 29.10 -66.41
C GLN A 2 -11.93 27.97 -65.48
N VAL A 3 -11.31 26.82 -65.69
CA VAL A 3 -11.47 25.58 -64.94
C VAL A 3 -11.03 25.82 -63.50
N LYS A 4 -11.95 25.60 -62.56
CA LYS A 4 -11.67 25.62 -61.12
C LYS A 4 -11.05 24.27 -60.77
N GLU A 5 -9.72 24.20 -60.77
CA GLU A 5 -9.01 23.11 -60.10
C GLU A 5 -9.25 23.25 -58.59
N GLU A 6 -10.07 22.35 -58.03
CA GLU A 6 -10.16 22.19 -56.59
C GLU A 6 -9.08 21.19 -56.17
N SER A 7 -8.05 21.76 -55.53
CA SER A 7 -6.88 21.14 -54.93
C SER A 7 -7.23 19.93 -54.05
N GLY A 8 -7.32 18.76 -54.68
CA GLY A 8 -7.38 17.46 -54.01
C GLY A 8 -6.00 16.93 -53.70
N GLU A 9 -5.17 17.65 -52.96
CA GLU A 9 -3.86 17.16 -52.49
C GLU A 9 -3.30 18.16 -51.46
N ASN A 10 -3.55 17.91 -50.16
CA ASN A 10 -2.72 18.30 -49.02
C ASN A 10 -3.50 18.13 -47.71
N ALA A 11 -3.92 16.89 -47.40
CA ALA A 11 -3.97 16.52 -45.99
C ALA A 11 -2.52 16.27 -45.58
N PRO A 12 -1.86 17.14 -44.80
CA PRO A 12 -0.51 16.88 -44.35
C PRO A 12 -0.51 15.52 -43.65
N VAL A 13 0.48 14.68 -43.94
CA VAL A 13 0.63 13.35 -43.34
C VAL A 13 0.86 13.53 -41.84
N LEU A 14 -0.23 13.64 -41.10
CA LEU A 14 -0.22 13.92 -39.67
C LEU A 14 0.27 12.66 -38.95
N SER A 15 1.36 12.80 -38.19
CA SER A 15 1.99 11.67 -37.49
C SER A 15 1.08 11.14 -36.38
N ASP A 16 1.30 9.87 -35.99
CA ASP A 16 0.54 9.28 -34.88
C ASP A 16 0.76 10.06 -33.56
N ASP A 17 1.98 10.52 -33.32
CA ASP A 17 2.37 11.23 -32.09
C ASP A 17 1.74 12.63 -32.02
N GLU A 18 1.77 13.39 -33.11
CA GLU A 18 1.06 14.68 -33.20
C GLU A 18 -0.44 14.48 -33.02
N LEU A 19 -1.04 13.48 -33.68
CA LEU A 19 -2.47 13.23 -33.61
C LEU A 19 -2.96 12.91 -32.19
N VAL A 20 -2.16 12.18 -31.42
CA VAL A 20 -2.50 11.85 -30.03
C VAL A 20 -2.33 13.06 -29.12
N SER A 21 -1.22 13.80 -29.28
CA SER A 21 -0.80 14.90 -28.42
C SER A 21 -1.61 16.19 -28.59
N MET A 22 -2.13 16.46 -29.78
CA MET A 22 -2.98 17.62 -30.04
C MET A 22 -4.13 17.74 -29.05
N SER A 23 -4.54 18.95 -28.70
CA SER A 23 -5.79 19.19 -27.99
C SER A 23 -7.01 18.85 -28.87
N VAL A 24 -8.21 18.90 -28.28
CA VAL A 24 -9.46 18.80 -29.06
C VAL A 24 -9.63 20.02 -29.97
N ARG A 25 -9.21 21.21 -29.50
CA ARG A 25 -9.30 22.46 -30.25
C ARG A 25 -8.42 22.44 -31.50
N GLU A 26 -7.16 22.03 -31.36
CA GLU A 26 -6.23 21.90 -32.49
C GLU A 26 -6.72 20.84 -33.48
N LEU A 27 -7.21 19.69 -32.99
CA LEU A 27 -7.80 18.69 -33.88
C LEU A 27 -8.96 19.28 -34.68
N ASN A 28 -9.89 19.96 -34.02
CA ASN A 28 -11.03 20.57 -34.72
C ASN A 28 -10.61 21.62 -35.75
N GLN A 29 -9.48 22.31 -35.53
CA GLN A 29 -8.93 23.23 -36.54
C GLN A 29 -8.41 22.47 -37.76
N HIS A 30 -7.67 21.38 -37.57
CA HIS A 30 -7.19 20.51 -38.65
C HIS A 30 -8.31 19.77 -39.41
N LEU A 31 -9.47 19.58 -38.78
CA LEU A 31 -10.63 18.93 -39.41
C LEU A 31 -11.41 19.87 -40.35
N ARG A 32 -11.16 21.18 -40.34
CA ARG A 32 -11.85 22.14 -41.22
C ARG A 32 -11.47 21.88 -42.67
N GLY A 33 -12.45 21.85 -43.57
CA GLY A 33 -12.24 21.63 -45.00
C GLY A 33 -12.06 20.17 -45.41
N LEU A 34 -12.02 19.23 -44.46
CA LEU A 34 -12.03 17.79 -44.75
C LEU A 34 -13.44 17.27 -45.03
N THR A 35 -13.52 16.22 -45.84
CA THR A 35 -14.78 15.49 -46.07
C THR A 35 -15.23 14.76 -44.81
N LYS A 36 -16.52 14.39 -44.75
CA LYS A 36 -17.10 13.68 -43.60
C LYS A 36 -16.38 12.36 -43.32
N GLU A 37 -16.04 11.63 -44.38
CA GLU A 37 -15.36 10.34 -44.34
C GLU A 37 -13.94 10.48 -43.77
N GLU A 38 -13.21 11.52 -44.19
CA GLU A 38 -11.87 11.83 -43.68
C GLU A 38 -11.89 12.22 -42.20
N VAL A 39 -12.88 13.02 -41.79
CA VAL A 39 -13.09 13.39 -40.38
C VAL A 39 -13.31 12.15 -39.52
N ILE A 40 -14.17 11.22 -39.97
CA ILE A 40 -14.45 9.97 -39.26
C ILE A 40 -13.17 9.13 -39.16
N ARG A 41 -12.45 8.97 -40.29
CA ARG A 41 -11.19 8.20 -40.35
C ARG A 41 -10.14 8.77 -39.38
N LEU A 42 -9.95 10.09 -39.34
CA LEU A 42 -8.95 10.72 -38.49
C LEU A 42 -9.31 10.62 -37.00
N LYS A 43 -10.59 10.83 -36.65
CA LYS A 43 -11.09 10.64 -35.28
C LYS A 43 -10.95 9.19 -34.82
N GLN A 44 -11.26 8.23 -35.69
CA GLN A 44 -11.12 6.81 -35.39
C GLN A 44 -9.66 6.43 -35.19
N ARG A 45 -8.74 6.87 -36.08
CA ARG A 45 -7.29 6.68 -35.91
C ARG A 45 -6.83 7.23 -34.57
N ARG A 46 -7.20 8.47 -34.23
CA ARG A 46 -6.87 9.09 -32.94
C ARG A 46 -7.38 8.29 -31.75
N ARG A 47 -8.62 7.80 -31.81
CA ARG A 47 -9.22 6.97 -30.74
C ARG A 47 -8.44 5.67 -30.54
N THR A 48 -8.11 4.98 -31.62
CA THR A 48 -7.31 3.74 -31.58
C THR A 48 -5.95 3.98 -30.95
N LEU A 49 -5.26 5.07 -31.32
CA LEU A 49 -3.96 5.41 -30.75
C LEU A 49 -4.04 5.76 -29.26
N LYS A 50 -5.01 6.56 -28.85
CA LYS A 50 -5.23 6.85 -27.42
C LYS A 50 -5.54 5.59 -26.62
N ASN A 51 -6.38 4.70 -27.16
CA ASN A 51 -6.70 3.42 -26.53
C ASN A 51 -5.46 2.52 -26.39
N ARG A 52 -4.53 2.55 -27.36
CA ARG A 52 -3.24 1.87 -27.25
C ARG A 52 -2.44 2.41 -26.06
N GLY A 53 -2.37 3.74 -25.91
CA GLY A 53 -1.75 4.38 -24.75
C GLY A 53 -2.42 4.00 -23.43
N TYR A 54 -3.75 4.03 -23.36
CA TYR A 54 -4.49 3.61 -22.17
C TYR A 54 -4.25 2.15 -21.79
N ALA A 55 -4.12 1.24 -22.76
CA ALA A 55 -3.79 -0.16 -22.50
C ALA A 55 -2.40 -0.30 -21.88
N ALA A 56 -1.40 0.43 -22.39
CA ALA A 56 -0.06 0.45 -21.82
C ALA A 56 -0.06 1.01 -20.38
N SER A 57 -0.69 2.17 -20.16
CA SER A 57 -0.83 2.77 -18.82
C SER A 57 -1.59 1.87 -17.86
N CYS A 58 -2.60 1.13 -18.32
CA CYS A 58 -3.34 0.17 -17.50
C CYS A 58 -2.44 -0.98 -17.03
N ARG A 59 -1.59 -1.52 -17.91
CA ARG A 59 -0.61 -2.56 -17.57
C ARG A 59 0.38 -2.04 -16.52
N ILE A 60 0.94 -0.85 -16.74
CA ILE A 60 1.89 -0.22 -15.82
C ILE A 60 1.23 -0.03 -14.45
N LYS A 61 0.05 0.61 -14.39
CA LYS A 61 -0.69 0.82 -13.14
C LYS A 61 -0.93 -0.49 -12.38
N ARG A 62 -1.29 -1.57 -13.09
CA ARG A 62 -1.52 -2.87 -12.46
C ARG A 62 -0.25 -3.47 -11.86
N VAL A 63 0.86 -3.41 -12.59
CA VAL A 63 2.16 -3.92 -12.12
C VAL A 63 2.62 -3.12 -10.91
N THR A 64 2.62 -1.78 -11.00
CA THR A 64 3.00 -0.90 -9.89
C THR A 64 2.11 -1.12 -8.66
N GLN A 65 0.80 -1.28 -8.84
CA GLN A 65 -0.11 -1.55 -7.71
C GLN A 65 0.18 -2.91 -7.07
N LYS A 66 0.51 -3.94 -7.86
CA LYS A 66 0.89 -5.25 -7.34
C LYS A 66 2.19 -5.16 -6.53
N GLU A 67 3.21 -4.50 -7.07
CA GLU A 67 4.51 -4.32 -6.40
C GLU A 67 4.36 -3.53 -5.09
N GLU A 68 3.52 -2.49 -5.08
CA GLU A 68 3.19 -1.73 -3.89
C GLU A 68 2.55 -2.61 -2.80
N LEU A 69 1.57 -3.42 -3.17
CA LEU A 69 0.91 -4.35 -2.24
C LEU A 69 1.89 -5.42 -1.71
N GLU A 70 2.78 -5.92 -2.55
CA GLU A 70 3.83 -6.87 -2.15
C GLU A 70 4.80 -6.21 -1.15
N ARG A 71 5.20 -4.96 -1.39
CA ARG A 71 6.03 -4.19 -0.44
C ARG A 71 5.33 -4.01 0.89
N GLN A 72 4.08 -3.53 0.89
CA GLN A 72 3.29 -3.35 2.10
C GLN A 72 3.11 -4.66 2.88
N ARG A 73 2.89 -5.78 2.19
CA ARG A 73 2.79 -7.10 2.82
C ARG A 73 4.09 -7.50 3.51
N VAL A 74 5.24 -7.24 2.90
CA VAL A 74 6.56 -7.52 3.51
C VAL A 74 6.80 -6.62 4.73
N GLU A 75 6.53 -5.32 4.62
CA GLU A 75 6.68 -4.36 5.73
C GLU A 75 5.81 -4.76 6.94
N LEU A 76 4.53 -5.09 6.70
CA LEU A 76 3.62 -5.54 7.76
C LEU A 76 4.06 -6.86 8.39
N GLN A 77 4.57 -7.80 7.58
CA GLN A 77 5.08 -9.07 8.09
C GLN A 77 6.28 -8.85 9.03
N GLN A 78 7.20 -7.95 8.66
CA GLN A 78 8.35 -7.60 9.50
C GLN A 78 7.92 -6.94 10.82
N GLU A 79 6.91 -6.07 10.79
CA GLU A 79 6.38 -5.43 12.00
C GLU A 79 5.72 -6.45 12.93
N VAL A 80 4.93 -7.38 12.39
CA VAL A 80 4.34 -8.48 13.18
C VAL A 80 5.42 -9.31 13.86
N GLU A 81 6.48 -9.66 13.15
CA GLU A 81 7.59 -10.44 13.71
C GLU A 81 8.36 -9.66 14.79
N LYS A 82 8.56 -8.36 14.59
CA LYS A 82 9.18 -7.47 15.58
C LYS A 82 8.34 -7.40 16.85
N LEU A 83 7.05 -7.13 16.74
CA LEU A 83 6.14 -7.07 17.88
C LEU A 83 6.02 -8.43 18.59
N ALA A 84 6.05 -9.54 17.86
CA ALA A 84 6.05 -10.88 18.45
C ALA A 84 7.31 -11.12 19.31
N ARG A 85 8.49 -10.70 18.84
CA ARG A 85 9.74 -10.78 19.61
C ARG A 85 9.69 -9.90 20.85
N GLU A 86 9.26 -8.65 20.71
CA GLU A 86 9.13 -7.69 21.83
C GLU A 86 8.16 -8.22 22.89
N ASN A 87 7.00 -8.75 22.48
CA ASN A 87 6.01 -9.34 23.38
C ASN A 87 6.55 -10.57 24.11
N SER A 88 7.32 -11.43 23.43
CA SER A 88 7.97 -12.57 24.06
C SER A 88 8.97 -12.12 25.14
N SER A 89 9.80 -11.12 24.84
CA SER A 89 10.76 -10.54 25.82
C SER A 89 10.04 -9.99 27.04
N MET A 90 8.99 -9.19 26.83
CA MET A 90 8.21 -8.59 27.92
C MET A 90 7.55 -9.66 28.81
N LYS A 91 7.05 -10.75 28.23
CA LYS A 91 6.50 -11.86 29.02
C LYS A 91 7.55 -12.52 29.92
N LEU A 92 8.75 -12.76 29.39
CA LEU A 92 9.85 -13.33 30.17
C LEU A 92 10.27 -12.41 31.33
N GLU A 93 10.37 -11.10 31.08
CA GLU A 93 10.69 -10.12 32.11
C GLU A 93 9.61 -10.06 33.21
N LEU A 94 8.35 -10.10 32.79
CA LEU A 94 7.20 -10.10 33.69
C LEU A 94 7.16 -11.36 34.56
N ASP A 95 7.41 -12.53 33.98
CA ASP A 95 7.47 -13.80 34.73
C ASP A 95 8.65 -13.82 35.71
N ALA A 96 9.81 -13.28 35.31
CA ALA A 96 10.96 -13.13 36.21
C ALA A 96 10.65 -12.20 37.39
N LEU A 97 9.94 -11.08 37.13
CA LEU A 97 9.54 -10.14 38.18
C LEU A 97 8.51 -10.76 39.13
N ARG A 98 7.52 -11.49 38.61
CA ARG A 98 6.55 -12.25 39.41
C ARG A 98 7.24 -13.26 40.32
N SER A 99 8.17 -14.04 39.78
CA SER A 99 8.92 -15.02 40.57
C SER A 99 9.70 -14.38 41.73
N LYS A 100 10.37 -13.25 41.48
CA LYS A 100 11.05 -12.47 42.53
C LYS A 100 10.07 -11.96 43.59
N TYR A 101 8.92 -11.45 43.15
CA TYR A 101 7.88 -10.95 44.06
C TYR A 101 7.30 -12.04 44.95
N GLU A 102 6.99 -13.22 44.40
CA GLU A 102 6.51 -14.39 45.15
C GLU A 102 7.54 -14.89 46.16
N ALA A 103 8.83 -14.90 45.79
CA ALA A 103 9.91 -15.25 46.71
C ALA A 103 9.98 -14.27 47.89
N LEU A 104 9.87 -12.96 47.64
CA LEU A 104 9.82 -11.94 48.68
C LEU A 104 8.58 -12.08 49.57
N GLN A 105 7.40 -12.34 49.00
CA GLN A 105 6.18 -12.58 49.78
C GLN A 105 6.35 -13.80 50.69
N THR A 106 6.88 -14.89 50.16
CA THR A 106 7.12 -16.12 50.91
C THR A 106 8.07 -15.87 52.07
N PHE A 107 9.17 -15.17 51.82
CA PHE A 107 10.13 -14.75 52.84
C PHE A 107 9.49 -13.86 53.92
N ALA A 108 8.71 -12.86 53.53
CA ALA A 108 8.02 -12.00 54.50
C ALA A 108 7.05 -12.79 55.39
N ARG A 109 6.33 -13.77 54.83
CA ARG A 109 5.41 -14.64 55.59
C ARG A 109 6.15 -15.57 56.56
N THR A 110 7.29 -16.14 56.17
CA THR A 110 8.08 -16.98 57.07
C THR A 110 8.70 -16.17 58.20
N VAL A 111 9.22 -14.97 57.93
CA VAL A 111 9.74 -14.07 58.96
C VAL A 111 8.63 -13.60 59.91
N ALA A 112 7.45 -13.24 59.39
CA ALA A 112 6.33 -12.78 60.21
C ALA A 112 5.74 -13.87 61.13
N ARG A 113 5.93 -15.16 60.83
CA ARG A 113 5.42 -16.25 61.66
C ARG A 113 6.25 -16.54 62.91
N GLY A 114 7.48 -16.04 63.02
CA GLY A 114 8.35 -16.18 64.20
C GLY A 114 8.67 -17.64 64.62
N PRO A 115 9.70 -17.89 65.43
CA PRO A 115 9.87 -19.19 66.05
C PRO A 115 8.75 -19.41 67.07
N ILE A 116 7.99 -20.50 66.92
CA ILE A 116 7.04 -20.96 67.94
C ILE A 116 7.87 -21.29 69.19
N THR A 117 7.91 -20.39 70.17
CA THR A 117 8.49 -20.70 71.47
C THR A 117 7.54 -21.68 72.16
N PRO A 118 8.02 -22.86 72.61
CA PRO A 118 7.18 -23.76 73.38
C PRO A 118 6.94 -23.12 74.75
N THR A 119 5.73 -22.59 74.96
CA THR A 119 5.26 -22.17 76.27
C THR A 119 5.27 -23.38 77.20
N LYS A 120 6.24 -23.43 78.12
CA LYS A 120 6.23 -24.37 79.25
C LYS A 120 4.98 -24.07 80.08
N VAL A 121 4.00 -24.97 80.03
CA VAL A 121 2.84 -24.97 80.92
C VAL A 121 3.35 -25.34 82.31
N ALA A 122 3.22 -24.43 83.28
CA ALA A 122 3.48 -24.71 84.68
C ALA A 122 2.38 -25.65 85.21
N THR A 123 2.77 -26.86 85.61
CA THR A 123 1.93 -27.76 86.41
C THR A 123 1.94 -27.29 87.86
N THR A 124 0.81 -26.79 88.31
CA THR A 124 0.45 -26.61 89.72
C THR A 124 0.46 -27.97 90.42
N SER A 125 1.25 -28.11 91.48
CA SER A 125 1.15 -29.23 92.42
C SER A 125 0.53 -28.76 93.73
N VAL A 126 -0.30 -29.65 94.28
CA VAL A 126 -1.18 -29.55 95.46
C VAL A 126 -0.41 -29.32 96.76
#